data_AF-A0A7N2M6L3-F1
#
_entry.id   AF-A0A7N2M6L3-F1
#
_cell.length_a   1.000
_cell.length_b   1.000
_cell.length_c   1.000
_cell.angle_alpha   90.00
_cell.angle_beta   90.00
_cell.angle_gamma   90.00
#
_symmetry.space_group_name_H-M   'P 1'
#
loop_
_entity.id
_entity.type
_entity.pdbx_description
1 polymer ?
#
loop_
_entity_poly.entity_id
_entity_poly.type
_entity_poly.pdbx_seq_one_letter_code
_entity_poly.pdbx_strand_id
1 'polypeptide(L)'
;MSFNRWFGIQLNPQCMGIDLKFFFVRAGMMGWLIINLSVLARSIQDATLSQSMILYQLFCVLYILDYFFYEEYMTSTWDIIAERLGFMLVFGDLVWIPFGFSVQGWWLLNNKPELTTASVIANCFVFLIGYMVFRGANKQKHVFKKNPKAPIWGRPPKVIGGKLLASGFWGIARHCNYLGDLLLALSFSLPCGISSPIPYFYPIYLLILLIWRERRDEARCATKYKEVWAEYCKLVPWRILPYFY
;
A
#
# COMPACT_ATOMS: atom_id res chain seq x y z
N MET A 1 11.54 -28.95 -6.08
CA MET A 1 12.61 -27.94 -6.26
C MET A 1 12.12 -26.58 -6.76
N SER A 2 11.00 -26.48 -7.50
CA SER A 2 10.46 -25.21 -8.03
C SER A 2 9.80 -24.31 -6.97
N PHE A 3 9.02 -24.88 -6.05
CA PHE A 3 8.27 -24.13 -5.03
C PHE A 3 9.16 -23.32 -4.08
N ASN A 4 10.26 -23.92 -3.60
CA ASN A 4 11.20 -23.26 -2.68
C ASN A 4 12.00 -22.13 -3.36
N ARG A 5 12.17 -22.14 -4.69
CA ARG A 5 12.79 -21.02 -5.41
C ARG A 5 11.85 -19.81 -5.48
N TRP A 6 10.56 -20.08 -5.67
CA TRP A 6 9.54 -19.04 -5.76
C TRP A 6 9.29 -18.37 -4.41
N PHE A 7 9.01 -19.16 -3.37
CA PHE A 7 8.66 -18.66 -2.03
C PHE A 7 9.85 -18.48 -1.09
N GLY A 8 11.03 -18.98 -1.45
CA GLY A 8 12.21 -18.88 -0.60
C GLY A 8 12.24 -19.89 0.54
N ILE A 9 13.40 -19.99 1.17
CA ILE A 9 13.66 -20.89 2.29
C ILE A 9 13.85 -20.10 3.59
N GLN A 10 14.64 -19.02 3.56
CA GLN A 10 14.91 -18.21 4.74
C GLN A 10 13.88 -17.09 4.90
N LEU A 11 13.51 -16.80 6.15
CA LEU A 11 12.58 -15.71 6.43
C LEU A 11 13.24 -14.37 6.07
N ASN A 12 14.32 -14.01 6.77
CA ASN A 12 15.01 -12.72 6.59
C ASN A 12 16.52 -12.99 6.38
N PRO A 13 16.96 -13.34 5.16
CA PRO A 13 18.37 -13.55 4.89
C PRO A 13 19.12 -12.21 4.99
N GLN A 14 20.34 -12.28 5.53
CA GLN A 14 21.21 -11.13 5.69
C GLN A 14 22.50 -11.31 4.90
N CYS A 15 22.99 -10.22 4.31
CA CYS A 15 24.30 -10.17 3.66
C CYS A 15 25.06 -8.96 4.21
N MET A 16 26.26 -9.17 4.76
CA MET A 16 27.10 -8.10 5.31
C MET A 16 26.36 -7.20 6.34
N GLY A 17 25.48 -7.79 7.16
CA GLY A 17 24.67 -7.07 8.15
C GLY A 17 23.43 -6.36 7.61
N ILE A 18 23.15 -6.46 6.31
CA ILE A 18 21.97 -5.86 5.65
C ILE A 18 20.85 -6.90 5.54
N ASP A 19 19.64 -6.56 5.98
CA ASP A 19 18.43 -7.34 5.71
C ASP A 19 18.02 -7.21 4.24
N LEU A 20 18.05 -8.33 3.51
CA LEU A 20 17.85 -8.31 2.06
C LEU A 20 16.43 -7.95 1.63
N LYS A 21 15.39 -8.29 2.41
CA LYS A 21 14.03 -7.87 2.07
C LYS A 21 13.87 -6.38 2.17
N PHE A 22 14.33 -5.82 3.29
CA PHE A 22 14.25 -4.39 3.51
C PHE A 22 15.08 -3.64 2.46
N PHE A 23 16.26 -4.16 2.11
CA PHE A 23 17.07 -3.62 1.02
C PHE A 23 16.34 -3.61 -0.33
N PHE A 24 15.71 -4.73 -0.73
CA PHE A 24 15.03 -4.81 -2.02
C PHE A 24 13.80 -3.90 -2.11
N VAL A 25 12.97 -3.83 -1.07
CA VAL A 25 11.82 -2.90 -1.05
C VAL A 25 12.30 -1.45 -1.19
N ARG A 26 13.38 -1.06 -0.47
CA ARG A 26 13.97 0.29 -0.59
C ARG A 26 14.45 0.57 -2.01
N ALA A 27 15.18 -0.38 -2.61
CA ALA A 27 15.66 -0.27 -3.97
C ALA A 27 14.50 -0.15 -4.97
N GLY A 28 13.43 -0.91 -4.79
CA GLY A 28 12.20 -0.83 -5.57
C GLY A 28 11.53 0.53 -5.51
N MET A 29 11.31 1.05 -4.30
CA MET A 29 10.69 2.37 -4.09
C MET A 29 11.54 3.51 -4.68
N MET A 30 12.86 3.42 -4.54
CA MET A 30 13.79 4.39 -5.13
C MET A 30 13.82 4.29 -6.66
N GLY A 31 13.79 3.07 -7.20
CA GLY A 31 13.68 2.82 -8.65
C GLY A 31 12.42 3.42 -9.24
N TRP A 32 11.28 3.25 -8.56
CA TRP A 32 10.02 3.88 -8.98
C TRP A 32 10.10 5.40 -9.01
N LEU A 33 10.71 6.03 -7.99
CA LEU A 33 10.93 7.48 -7.97
C LEU A 33 11.81 7.93 -9.15
N ILE A 34 12.92 7.24 -9.41
CA ILE A 34 13.84 7.60 -10.50
C ILE A 34 13.14 7.50 -11.86
N ILE A 35 12.35 6.45 -12.09
CA ILE A 35 11.57 6.30 -13.33
C ILE A 35 10.57 7.46 -13.46
N ASN A 36 9.84 7.79 -12.39
CA ASN A 36 8.89 8.90 -12.40
C ASN A 36 9.57 10.25 -12.69
N LEU A 37 10.73 10.52 -12.09
CA LEU A 37 11.51 11.72 -12.39
C LEU A 37 12.01 11.76 -13.84
N SER A 38 12.40 10.61 -14.39
CA SER A 38 12.79 10.49 -15.80
C SER A 38 11.61 10.79 -16.75
N VAL A 39 10.44 10.24 -16.46
CA VAL A 39 9.18 10.51 -17.18
C VAL A 39 8.83 12.01 -17.12
N LEU A 40 8.93 12.62 -15.93
CA LEU A 40 8.69 14.06 -15.77
C LEU A 40 9.68 14.90 -16.59
N ALA A 41 10.97 14.58 -16.50
CA ALA A 41 12.02 15.25 -17.26
C ALA A 41 11.76 15.15 -18.77
N ARG A 42 11.35 13.97 -19.25
CA ARG A 42 10.98 13.77 -20.66
C ARG A 42 9.80 14.65 -21.06
N SER A 43 8.75 14.72 -20.24
CA SER A 43 7.58 15.55 -20.52
C SER A 43 7.89 17.06 -20.55
N ILE A 44 8.85 17.51 -19.73
CA ILE A 44 9.34 18.89 -19.76
C ILE A 44 10.15 19.15 -21.04
N GLN A 45 11.06 18.25 -21.40
CA GLN A 45 11.89 18.36 -22.61
C GLN A 45 11.04 18.42 -23.89
N ASP A 46 9.99 17.60 -23.96
CA ASP A 46 9.08 17.57 -25.11
C ASP A 46 8.05 18.71 -25.08
N ALA A 47 8.07 19.60 -24.07
CA ALA A 47 7.07 20.64 -23.83
C ALA A 47 5.62 20.09 -23.80
N THR A 48 5.45 18.86 -23.29
CA THR A 48 4.16 18.16 -23.21
C THR A 48 3.59 18.10 -21.79
N LEU A 49 4.20 18.81 -20.83
CA LEU A 49 3.80 18.80 -19.43
C LEU A 49 2.33 19.21 -19.26
N SER A 50 1.50 18.24 -18.87
CA SER A 50 0.06 18.41 -18.67
C SER A 50 -0.30 18.45 -17.19
N GLN A 51 -1.49 18.99 -16.88
CA GLN A 51 -2.05 18.97 -15.52
C GLN A 51 -2.15 17.55 -14.97
N SER A 52 -2.50 16.57 -15.81
CA SER A 52 -2.55 15.15 -15.45
C SER A 52 -1.19 14.59 -15.05
N MET A 53 -0.14 14.92 -15.82
CA MET A 53 1.24 14.52 -15.50
C MET A 53 1.68 15.13 -14.16
N ILE A 54 1.42 16.42 -13.94
CA ILE A 54 1.77 17.09 -12.67
C ILE A 54 1.05 16.41 -11.48
N LEU A 55 -0.25 16.15 -11.62
CA LEU A 55 -1.06 15.56 -10.55
C LEU A 55 -0.59 14.13 -10.21
N TYR A 56 -0.34 13.30 -11.23
CA TYR A 56 0.23 11.96 -11.07
C TYR A 56 1.59 12.00 -10.35
N GLN A 57 2.52 12.85 -10.83
CA GLN A 57 3.86 12.97 -10.28
C GLN A 57 3.82 13.42 -8.81
N LEU A 58 2.98 14.41 -8.50
CA LEU A 58 2.81 14.91 -7.13
C LEU A 58 2.36 13.78 -6.19
N PHE A 59 1.32 13.02 -6.57
CA PHE A 59 0.79 11.95 -5.73
C PHE A 59 1.80 10.81 -5.51
N CYS A 60 2.49 10.39 -6.56
CA CYS A 60 3.51 9.34 -6.45
C CYS A 60 4.70 9.79 -5.61
N VAL A 61 5.22 11.01 -5.82
CA VAL A 61 6.32 11.55 -5.02
C VAL A 61 5.92 11.65 -3.54
N LEU A 62 4.73 12.16 -3.23
CA LEU A 62 4.25 12.23 -1.86
C LEU A 62 4.15 10.84 -1.21
N TYR A 63 3.64 9.84 -1.94
CA TYR A 63 3.57 8.46 -1.44
C TYR A 63 4.96 7.86 -1.17
N ILE A 64 5.91 8.05 -2.08
CA ILE A 64 7.27 7.51 -1.93
C ILE A 64 8.03 8.22 -0.80
N LEU A 65 7.88 9.54 -0.67
CA LEU A 65 8.49 10.28 0.45
C LEU A 65 7.89 9.88 1.79
N ASP A 66 6.57 9.67 1.86
CA ASP A 66 5.88 9.17 3.05
C ASP A 66 6.34 7.75 3.44
N TYR A 67 6.65 6.90 2.45
CA TYR A 67 7.30 5.61 2.71
C TYR A 67 8.66 5.79 3.40
N PHE A 68 9.56 6.60 2.85
CA PHE A 68 10.91 6.78 3.41
C PHE A 68 10.90 7.51 4.75
N PHE A 69 9.97 8.45 4.96
CA PHE A 69 9.84 9.14 6.23
C PHE A 69 9.38 8.20 7.36
N TYR A 70 8.50 7.24 7.04
CA TYR A 70 7.96 6.28 8.01
C TYR A 70 8.46 4.85 7.77
N GLU A 71 9.70 4.72 7.31
CA GLU A 71 10.30 3.45 6.92
C GLU A 71 10.29 2.42 8.07
N GLU A 72 10.41 2.88 9.32
CA GLU A 72 10.32 2.04 10.54
C GLU A 72 9.02 1.20 10.54
N TYR A 73 7.91 1.74 10.02
CA TYR A 73 6.62 1.06 10.09
C TYR A 73 6.57 -0.17 9.18
N MET A 74 7.41 -0.19 8.13
CA MET A 74 7.52 -1.30 7.18
C MET A 74 8.06 -2.57 7.82
N THR A 75 8.85 -2.46 8.89
CA THR A 75 9.37 -3.62 9.66
C THR A 75 8.25 -4.50 10.23
N SER A 76 7.04 -3.95 10.34
CA SER A 76 5.88 -4.63 10.90
C SER A 76 4.90 -5.18 9.84
N THR A 77 5.25 -5.05 8.56
CA THR A 77 4.44 -5.52 7.44
C THR A 77 4.54 -7.03 7.25
N TRP A 78 3.54 -7.58 6.57
CA TRP A 78 3.43 -9.01 6.30
C TRP A 78 4.68 -9.57 5.60
N ASP A 79 5.21 -8.85 4.61
CA ASP A 79 6.35 -9.33 3.81
C ASP A 79 7.61 -9.51 4.66
N ILE A 80 7.83 -8.62 5.62
CA ILE A 80 8.95 -8.70 6.55
C ILE A 80 8.73 -9.80 7.61
N ILE A 81 7.55 -9.86 8.22
CA ILE A 81 7.30 -10.72 9.41
C ILE A 81 6.80 -12.13 9.08
N ALA A 82 6.35 -12.40 7.86
CA ALA A 82 5.58 -13.59 7.51
C ALA A 82 6.11 -14.32 6.28
N GLU A 83 6.40 -13.58 5.21
CA GLU A 83 6.79 -14.18 3.94
C GLU A 83 8.28 -14.54 3.97
N ARG A 84 8.69 -15.58 3.25
CA ARG A 84 10.13 -15.92 3.12
C ARG A 84 10.68 -15.22 1.89
N LEU A 85 11.96 -14.86 1.91
CA LEU A 85 12.57 -14.22 0.74
C LEU A 85 12.82 -15.26 -0.36
N GLY A 86 12.03 -15.18 -1.43
CA GLY A 86 12.18 -15.95 -2.66
C GLY A 86 12.07 -15.06 -3.89
N PHE A 87 12.10 -15.68 -5.09
CA PHE A 87 12.01 -14.96 -6.35
C PHE A 87 10.76 -14.05 -6.44
N MET A 88 9.63 -14.47 -5.86
CA MET A 88 8.40 -13.68 -5.86
C MET A 88 8.60 -12.28 -5.25
N LEU A 89 9.21 -12.21 -4.07
CA LEU A 89 9.44 -10.94 -3.38
C LEU A 89 10.49 -10.11 -4.12
N VAL A 90 11.61 -10.73 -4.54
CA VAL A 90 12.67 -10.01 -5.26
C VAL A 90 12.15 -9.43 -6.58
N PHE A 91 11.39 -10.20 -7.35
CA PHE A 91 10.76 -9.74 -8.58
C PHE A 91 9.72 -8.65 -8.32
N GLY A 92 8.88 -8.85 -7.29
CA GLY A 92 7.92 -7.85 -6.82
C GLY A 92 8.61 -6.52 -6.53
N ASP A 93 9.66 -6.55 -5.73
CA ASP A 93 10.35 -5.36 -5.25
C ASP A 93 11.16 -4.67 -6.37
N LEU A 94 11.96 -5.41 -7.13
CA LEU A 94 12.92 -4.81 -8.08
C LEU A 94 12.37 -4.59 -9.49
N VAL A 95 11.32 -5.31 -9.88
CA VAL A 95 10.75 -5.23 -11.23
C VAL A 95 9.33 -4.70 -11.16
N TRP A 96 8.48 -5.32 -10.34
CA TRP A 96 7.07 -4.96 -10.34
C TRP A 96 6.80 -3.55 -9.80
N ILE A 97 7.44 -3.16 -8.68
CA ILE A 97 7.28 -1.82 -8.13
C ILE A 97 7.75 -0.75 -9.13
N PRO A 98 9.00 -0.76 -9.66
CA PRO A 98 9.46 0.32 -10.52
C PRO A 98 8.70 0.42 -11.85
N PHE A 99 8.45 -0.71 -12.51
CA PHE A 99 7.89 -0.71 -13.87
C PHE A 99 6.36 -0.83 -13.88
N GLY A 100 5.78 -1.63 -12.98
CA GLY A 100 4.34 -1.80 -12.88
C GLY A 100 3.65 -0.57 -12.32
N PHE A 101 4.24 0.09 -11.32
CA PHE A 101 3.60 1.24 -10.66
C PHE A 101 3.85 2.56 -11.41
N SER A 102 4.69 2.55 -12.45
CA SER A 102 4.95 3.72 -13.31
C SER A 102 4.13 3.74 -14.61
N VAL A 103 3.26 2.74 -14.83
CA VAL A 103 2.45 2.60 -16.07
C VAL A 103 1.68 3.87 -16.42
N GLN A 104 1.14 4.57 -15.43
CA GLN A 104 0.41 5.83 -15.62
C GLN A 104 1.32 6.92 -16.20
N GLY A 105 2.55 7.05 -15.68
CA GLY A 105 3.55 7.98 -16.18
C GLY A 105 3.91 7.70 -17.64
N TRP A 106 4.17 6.43 -17.98
CA TRP A 106 4.44 6.02 -19.37
C TRP A 106 3.27 6.31 -20.30
N TRP A 107 2.05 6.05 -19.85
CA TRP A 107 0.84 6.31 -20.62
C TRP A 107 0.65 7.81 -20.88
N LEU A 108 0.87 8.66 -19.87
CA LEU A 108 0.72 10.12 -19.96
C LEU A 108 1.76 10.81 -20.85
N LEU A 109 2.88 10.15 -21.19
CA LEU A 109 3.83 10.70 -22.17
C LEU A 109 3.23 10.79 -23.58
N ASN A 110 2.38 9.83 -23.93
CA ASN A 110 1.80 9.72 -25.28
C ASN A 110 0.32 10.13 -25.33
N ASN A 111 -0.31 10.34 -24.17
CA ASN A 111 -1.74 10.61 -24.07
C ASN A 111 -1.99 11.86 -23.20
N LYS A 112 -2.81 12.77 -23.72
CA LYS A 112 -3.17 14.02 -23.04
C LYS A 112 -4.66 14.00 -22.71
N PRO A 113 -5.09 13.31 -21.64
CA PRO A 113 -6.49 13.32 -21.24
C PRO A 113 -6.89 14.71 -20.77
N GLU A 114 -8.05 15.16 -21.20
CA GLU A 114 -8.64 16.39 -20.69
C GLU A 114 -9.32 16.11 -19.35
N LEU A 115 -8.85 16.77 -18.29
CA LEU A 115 -9.45 16.69 -16.97
C LEU A 115 -10.25 17.95 -16.68
N THR A 116 -11.50 17.77 -16.25
CA THR A 116 -12.27 18.91 -15.72
C THR A 116 -11.71 19.31 -14.35
N THR A 117 -11.89 20.57 -13.96
CA THR A 117 -11.54 21.06 -12.62
C THR A 117 -12.21 20.23 -11.53
N ALA A 118 -13.47 19.82 -11.74
CA ALA A 118 -14.20 18.96 -10.82
C ALA A 118 -13.53 17.59 -10.65
N SER A 119 -13.08 16.97 -11.75
CA SER A 119 -12.35 15.69 -11.71
C SER A 119 -11.03 15.78 -10.94
N VAL A 120 -10.31 16.89 -11.09
CA VAL A 120 -9.04 17.14 -10.37
C VAL A 120 -9.29 17.31 -8.88
N ILE A 121 -10.28 18.12 -8.50
CA ILE A 121 -10.68 18.32 -7.10
C ILE A 121 -11.11 16.97 -6.48
N ALA A 122 -11.96 16.22 -7.17
CA ALA A 122 -12.39 14.90 -6.72
C ALA A 122 -11.19 13.94 -6.54
N ASN A 123 -10.23 13.94 -7.47
CA ASN A 123 -9.05 13.10 -7.35
C ASN A 123 -8.17 13.48 -6.15
N CYS A 124 -7.99 14.78 -5.88
CA CYS A 124 -7.32 15.26 -4.67
C CYS A 124 -8.02 14.74 -3.40
N PHE A 125 -9.36 14.75 -3.35
CA PHE A 125 -10.08 14.16 -2.21
C PHE A 125 -9.86 12.66 -2.09
N VAL A 126 -9.88 11.91 -3.20
CA VAL A 126 -9.58 10.47 -3.20
C VAL A 126 -8.18 10.20 -2.64
N PHE A 127 -7.16 10.94 -3.09
CA PHE A 127 -5.80 10.85 -2.57
C PHE A 127 -5.74 11.17 -1.08
N LEU A 128 -6.32 12.30 -0.65
CA LEU A 128 -6.26 12.75 0.76
C LEU A 128 -6.98 11.77 1.69
N ILE A 129 -8.16 11.27 1.31
CA ILE A 129 -8.90 10.27 2.09
C ILE A 129 -8.10 8.97 2.15
N GLY A 130 -7.58 8.51 1.01
CA GLY A 130 -6.71 7.32 0.95
C GLY A 130 -5.51 7.45 1.87
N TYR A 131 -4.81 8.59 1.80
CA TYR A 131 -3.67 8.93 2.64
C TYR A 131 -4.03 8.91 4.14
N MET A 132 -5.09 9.62 4.54
CA MET A 132 -5.53 9.69 5.93
C MET A 132 -5.89 8.32 6.49
N VAL A 133 -6.58 7.48 5.71
CA VAL A 133 -6.94 6.12 6.13
C VAL A 133 -5.71 5.23 6.21
N PHE A 134 -4.87 5.21 5.17
CA PHE A 134 -3.67 4.39 5.11
C PHE A 134 -2.70 4.73 6.25
N ARG A 135 -2.30 6.01 6.35
CA ARG A 135 -1.34 6.49 7.35
C ARG A 135 -1.94 6.42 8.75
N GLY A 136 -3.21 6.80 8.90
CA GLY A 136 -3.92 6.77 10.17
C GLY A 136 -4.03 5.36 10.74
N ALA A 137 -4.42 4.36 9.94
CA ALA A 137 -4.53 2.98 10.37
C ALA A 137 -3.17 2.39 10.79
N ASN A 138 -2.13 2.61 9.98
CA ASN A 138 -0.78 2.14 10.29
C ASN A 138 -0.20 2.82 11.54
N LYS A 139 -0.37 4.14 11.69
CA LYS A 139 0.05 4.89 12.89
C LYS A 139 -0.66 4.37 14.14
N GLN A 140 -1.98 4.12 14.08
CA GLN A 140 -2.72 3.56 15.22
C GLN A 140 -2.19 2.19 15.63
N LYS A 141 -1.92 1.30 14.66
CA LYS A 141 -1.33 -0.03 14.94
C LYS A 141 0.04 0.08 15.58
N HIS A 142 0.89 0.97 15.09
CA HIS A 142 2.23 1.20 15.64
C HIS A 142 2.18 1.74 17.07
N VAL A 143 1.39 2.78 17.31
CA VAL A 143 1.21 3.38 18.63
C VAL A 143 0.65 2.35 19.62
N PHE A 144 -0.34 1.56 19.22
CA PHE A 144 -0.92 0.51 20.05
C PHE A 144 0.12 -0.57 20.43
N LYS A 145 0.97 -0.98 19.48
CA LYS A 145 2.06 -1.94 19.76
C LYS A 145 3.08 -1.40 20.75
N LYS A 146 3.39 -0.10 20.71
CA LYS A 146 4.33 0.54 21.65
C LYS A 146 3.71 0.83 23.01
N ASN A 147 2.46 1.29 23.04
CA ASN A 147 1.72 1.60 24.25
C ASN A 147 0.24 1.15 24.11
N PRO A 148 -0.12 -0.05 24.61
CA PRO A 148 -1.48 -0.57 24.51
C PRO A 148 -2.55 0.22 25.25
N LYS A 149 -2.17 1.19 26.11
CA LYS A 149 -3.08 2.07 26.86
C LYS A 149 -3.27 3.45 26.20
N ALA A 150 -2.54 3.74 25.12
CA ALA A 150 -2.64 5.02 24.45
C ALA A 150 -4.06 5.26 23.90
N PRO A 151 -4.61 6.48 24.05
CA PRO A 151 -5.96 6.77 23.59
C PRO A 151 -6.04 6.71 22.05
N ILE A 152 -7.14 6.14 21.54
CA ILE A 152 -7.45 6.05 20.11
C ILE A 152 -8.64 6.98 19.85
N TRP A 153 -8.41 8.04 19.08
CA TRP A 153 -9.39 9.11 18.83
C TRP A 153 -10.00 9.69 20.12
N GLY A 154 -9.13 9.97 21.10
CA GLY A 154 -9.51 10.59 22.37
C GLY A 154 -10.21 9.67 23.36
N ARG A 155 -10.39 8.38 23.04
CA ARG A 155 -11.02 7.39 23.92
C ARG A 155 -10.05 6.28 24.31
N PRO A 156 -10.25 5.60 25.46
CA PRO A 156 -9.49 4.41 25.80
C PRO A 156 -9.60 3.34 24.69
N PRO A 157 -8.49 2.66 24.35
CA PRO A 157 -8.51 1.66 23.28
C PRO A 157 -9.38 0.46 23.67
N LYS A 158 -10.22 0.01 22.74
CA LYS A 158 -10.94 -1.26 22.90
C LYS A 158 -10.05 -2.39 22.40
N VAL A 159 -9.77 -3.37 23.26
CA VAL A 159 -8.84 -4.47 22.96
C VAL A 159 -9.50 -5.81 23.24
N ILE A 160 -9.42 -6.74 22.29
CA ILE A 160 -9.94 -8.11 22.42
C ILE A 160 -8.80 -9.05 22.82
N GLY A 161 -9.03 -9.85 23.87
CA GLY A 161 -8.05 -10.77 24.46
C GLY A 161 -6.73 -10.12 24.88
N GLY A 162 -6.74 -8.82 25.18
CA GLY A 162 -5.53 -8.05 25.53
C GLY A 162 -4.49 -7.89 24.41
N LYS A 163 -4.81 -8.31 23.17
CA LYS A 163 -3.85 -8.39 22.06
C LYS A 163 -4.30 -7.71 20.77
N LEU A 164 -5.61 -7.68 20.49
CA LEU A 164 -6.15 -7.21 19.20
C LEU A 164 -6.88 -5.89 19.37
N LEU A 165 -6.45 -4.85 18.65
CA LEU A 165 -7.09 -3.54 18.67
C LEU A 165 -8.41 -3.58 17.90
N ALA A 166 -9.51 -3.20 18.56
CA ALA A 166 -10.87 -3.16 18.01
C ALA A 166 -11.51 -1.76 18.15
N SER A 167 -10.70 -0.71 18.04
CA SER A 167 -11.13 0.69 18.04
C SER A 167 -10.35 1.49 17.00
N GLY A 168 -10.85 2.67 16.61
CA GLY A 168 -10.27 3.45 15.52
C GLY A 168 -10.50 2.77 14.18
N PHE A 169 -9.53 2.86 13.26
CA PHE A 169 -9.60 2.20 11.95
C PHE A 169 -9.75 0.68 12.08
N TRP A 170 -9.05 0.06 13.04
CA TRP A 170 -9.09 -1.38 13.31
C TRP A 170 -10.39 -1.84 14.00
N GLY A 171 -11.26 -0.92 14.39
CA GLY A 171 -12.63 -1.20 14.81
C GLY A 171 -13.67 -1.06 13.68
N ILE A 172 -13.30 -0.44 12.56
CA ILE A 172 -14.19 -0.24 11.41
C ILE A 172 -14.07 -1.42 10.44
N ALA A 173 -12.85 -1.77 10.04
CA ALA A 173 -12.56 -2.97 9.28
C ALA A 173 -11.19 -3.53 9.68
N ARG A 174 -11.04 -4.85 9.57
CA ARG A 174 -9.82 -5.55 9.99
C ARG A 174 -8.59 -5.16 9.17
N HIS A 175 -8.79 -4.66 7.96
CA HIS A 175 -7.76 -4.18 7.04
C HIS A 175 -8.11 -2.81 6.43
N CYS A 176 -8.53 -1.84 7.25
CA CYS A 176 -8.76 -0.46 6.79
C CYS A 176 -7.54 0.16 6.09
N ASN A 177 -6.32 -0.21 6.50
CA ASN A 177 -5.11 0.25 5.82
C ASN A 177 -5.06 -0.18 4.34
N TYR A 178 -5.63 -1.35 3.98
CA TYR A 178 -5.70 -1.81 2.59
C TYR A 178 -6.68 -0.97 1.78
N LEU A 179 -7.80 -0.55 2.38
CA LEU A 179 -8.72 0.39 1.73
C LEU A 179 -8.03 1.73 1.42
N GLY A 180 -7.25 2.26 2.37
CA GLY A 180 -6.47 3.47 2.16
C GLY A 180 -5.47 3.33 1.01
N ASP A 181 -4.76 2.19 0.94
CA ASP A 181 -3.79 1.89 -0.12
C ASP A 181 -4.46 1.77 -1.49
N LEU A 182 -5.65 1.17 -1.57
CA LEU A 182 -6.44 1.08 -2.80
C LEU A 182 -6.90 2.45 -3.31
N LEU A 183 -7.32 3.34 -2.41
CA LEU A 183 -7.70 4.71 -2.77
C LEU A 183 -6.48 5.50 -3.29
N LEU A 184 -5.31 5.33 -2.68
CA LEU A 184 -4.06 5.92 -3.17
C LEU A 184 -3.72 5.39 -4.56
N ALA A 185 -3.75 4.07 -4.77
CA ALA A 185 -3.47 3.47 -6.08
C ALA A 185 -4.45 3.91 -7.17
N LEU A 186 -5.73 4.06 -6.81
CA LEU A 186 -6.75 4.60 -7.70
C LEU A 186 -6.44 6.06 -8.04
N SER A 187 -6.06 6.88 -7.06
CA SER A 187 -5.74 8.30 -7.27
C SER A 187 -4.55 8.54 -8.21
N PHE A 188 -3.62 7.58 -8.32
CA PHE A 188 -2.53 7.66 -9.30
C PHE A 188 -3.03 7.44 -10.73
N SER A 189 -4.11 6.68 -10.91
CA SER A 189 -4.66 6.29 -12.20
C SER A 189 -5.73 7.25 -12.73
N LEU A 190 -6.48 7.88 -11.82
CA LEU A 190 -7.51 8.88 -12.17
C LEU A 190 -7.04 10.06 -13.05
N PRO A 191 -5.79 10.59 -12.95
CA PRO A 191 -5.29 11.61 -13.86
C PRO A 191 -5.24 11.16 -15.32
N CYS A 192 -5.23 9.84 -15.58
CA CYS A 192 -5.20 9.30 -16.94
C CYS A 192 -6.57 9.34 -17.65
N GLY A 193 -7.64 9.73 -16.95
CA GLY A 193 -9.00 9.66 -17.48
C GLY A 193 -9.44 8.21 -17.72
N ILE A 194 -10.59 8.02 -18.36
CA ILE A 194 -11.27 6.70 -18.48
C ILE A 194 -11.16 6.08 -19.88
N SER A 195 -10.37 6.66 -20.77
CA SER A 195 -10.28 6.25 -22.18
C SER A 195 -9.55 4.92 -22.38
N SER A 196 -8.74 4.48 -21.41
CA SER A 196 -7.98 3.25 -21.49
C SER A 196 -7.99 2.50 -20.16
N PRO A 197 -8.08 1.15 -20.16
CA PRO A 197 -7.93 0.36 -18.95
C PRO A 197 -6.47 0.22 -18.49
N ILE A 198 -5.49 0.55 -19.35
CA ILE A 198 -4.05 0.34 -19.08
C ILE A 198 -3.59 1.04 -17.78
N PRO A 199 -3.89 2.32 -17.54
CA PRO A 199 -3.52 3.00 -16.29
C PRO A 199 -4.15 2.38 -15.05
N TYR A 200 -5.32 1.76 -15.18
CA TYR A 200 -6.04 1.11 -14.09
C TYR A 200 -5.58 -0.31 -13.80
N PHE A 201 -4.64 -0.84 -14.59
CA PHE A 201 -4.03 -2.13 -14.30
C PHE A 201 -3.44 -2.19 -12.89
N TYR A 202 -2.75 -1.13 -12.44
CA TYR A 202 -2.15 -1.07 -11.11
C TYR A 202 -3.18 -1.22 -9.96
N PRO A 203 -4.21 -0.36 -9.83
CA PRO A 203 -5.19 -0.51 -8.76
C PRO A 203 -5.98 -1.82 -8.84
N ILE A 204 -6.25 -2.35 -10.04
CA ILE A 204 -6.90 -3.67 -10.22
C ILE A 204 -6.00 -4.79 -9.69
N TYR A 205 -4.73 -4.78 -10.09
CA TYR A 205 -3.72 -5.72 -9.58
C TYR A 205 -3.63 -5.63 -8.05
N LEU A 206 -3.54 -4.42 -7.49
CA LEU A 206 -3.43 -4.21 -6.05
C LEU A 206 -4.65 -4.75 -5.30
N LEU A 207 -5.87 -4.56 -5.84
CA LEU A 207 -7.09 -5.13 -5.26
C LEU A 207 -7.02 -6.65 -5.15
N ILE A 208 -6.62 -7.33 -6.23
CA ILE A 208 -6.48 -8.79 -6.25
C ILE A 208 -5.42 -9.24 -5.23
N LEU A 209 -4.27 -8.56 -5.21
CA LEU A 209 -3.18 -8.84 -4.28
C LEU A 209 -3.63 -8.69 -2.82
N LEU A 210 -4.34 -7.61 -2.49
CA LEU A 210 -4.77 -7.30 -1.13
C LEU A 210 -5.88 -8.24 -0.65
N ILE A 211 -6.81 -8.66 -1.53
CA ILE A 211 -7.79 -9.70 -1.19
C ILE A 211 -7.07 -11.02 -0.86
N TRP A 212 -6.08 -11.41 -1.67
CA TRP A 212 -5.35 -12.64 -1.42
C TRP A 212 -4.48 -12.57 -0.17
N ARG A 213 -3.85 -11.41 0.09
CA ARG A 213 -3.08 -11.14 1.31
C ARG A 213 -3.97 -11.17 2.54
N GLU A 214 -5.12 -10.49 2.52
CA GLU A 214 -6.08 -10.46 3.62
C GLU A 214 -6.51 -11.89 4.01
N ARG A 215 -6.91 -12.72 3.06
CA ARG A 215 -7.30 -14.11 3.33
C ARG A 215 -6.21 -14.95 4.00
N ARG A 216 -4.94 -14.72 3.64
CA ARG A 216 -3.80 -15.41 4.27
C ARG A 216 -3.54 -14.90 5.68
N ASP A 217 -3.67 -13.59 5.91
CA ASP A 217 -3.54 -13.01 7.24
C ASP A 217 -4.66 -13.51 8.17
N GLU A 218 -5.91 -13.55 7.68
CA GLU A 218 -7.06 -14.14 8.38
C GLU A 218 -6.79 -15.58 8.81
N ALA A 219 -6.36 -16.45 7.90
CA ALA A 219 -6.08 -17.85 8.22
C ALA A 219 -4.98 -18.01 9.28
N ARG A 220 -3.93 -17.18 9.20
CA ARG A 220 -2.86 -17.16 10.20
C ARG A 220 -3.34 -16.62 11.54
N CYS A 221 -4.12 -15.54 11.54
CA CYS A 221 -4.65 -14.94 12.75
C CYS A 221 -5.66 -15.86 13.45
N ALA A 222 -6.51 -16.56 12.70
CA ALA A 222 -7.39 -17.60 13.23
C ALA A 222 -6.60 -18.72 13.92
N THR A 223 -5.52 -19.20 13.29
CA THR A 223 -4.66 -20.24 13.87
C THR A 223 -3.92 -19.75 15.13
N LYS A 224 -3.45 -18.50 15.11
CA LYS A 224 -2.64 -17.91 16.18
C LYS A 224 -3.46 -17.48 17.40
N TYR A 225 -4.61 -16.85 17.19
CA TYR A 225 -5.43 -16.24 18.24
C TYR A 225 -6.68 -17.06 18.60
N LYS A 226 -7.04 -18.07 17.80
CA LYS A 226 -8.14 -19.02 18.07
C LYS A 226 -9.44 -18.29 18.44
N GLU A 227 -10.03 -18.56 19.61
CA GLU A 227 -11.29 -17.97 20.07
C GLU A 227 -11.24 -16.43 20.15
N VAL A 228 -10.09 -15.86 20.52
CA VAL A 228 -9.88 -14.41 20.55
C VAL A 228 -10.03 -13.81 19.14
N TRP A 229 -9.61 -14.54 18.10
CA TRP A 229 -9.85 -14.11 16.71
C TRP A 229 -11.33 -14.13 16.37
N ALA A 230 -12.03 -15.21 16.74
CA ALA A 230 -13.46 -15.33 16.46
C ALA A 230 -14.28 -14.22 17.14
N GLU A 231 -13.93 -13.85 18.37
CA GLU A 231 -14.52 -12.70 19.07
C GLU A 231 -14.22 -11.38 18.34
N TYR A 232 -12.97 -11.18 17.90
CA TYR A 232 -12.58 -10.00 17.14
C TYR A 232 -13.35 -9.89 15.80
N CYS A 233 -13.48 -10.98 15.05
CA CYS A 233 -14.25 -11.01 13.80
C CYS A 233 -15.74 -10.76 14.00
N LYS A 234 -16.33 -11.17 15.13
CA LYS A 234 -17.73 -10.84 15.46
C LYS A 234 -17.91 -9.34 15.68
N LEU A 235 -16.94 -8.69 16.33
CA LEU A 235 -17.01 -7.27 16.63
C LEU A 235 -16.69 -6.39 15.40
N VAL A 236 -15.74 -6.82 14.58
CA VAL A 236 -15.29 -6.11 13.39
C VAL A 236 -15.51 -7.03 12.20
N PRO A 237 -16.73 -7.15 11.64
CA PRO A 237 -17.06 -8.16 10.63
C PRO A 237 -16.46 -7.89 9.26
N TRP A 238 -16.19 -6.61 8.94
CA TRP A 238 -15.69 -6.17 7.65
C TRP A 238 -14.18 -6.40 7.50
N ARG A 239 -13.78 -6.88 6.33
CA ARG A 239 -12.39 -7.19 5.99
C ARG A 239 -11.68 -5.94 5.52
N ILE A 240 -12.05 -5.40 4.36
CA ILE A 240 -11.39 -4.26 3.72
C ILE A 240 -12.37 -3.10 3.54
N LEU A 241 -13.53 -3.36 2.94
CA LEU A 241 -14.51 -2.34 2.59
C LEU A 241 -15.68 -2.41 3.59
N PRO A 242 -15.79 -1.45 4.52
CA PRO A 242 -16.84 -1.45 5.53
C PRO A 242 -18.22 -1.52 4.88
N TYR A 243 -19.11 -2.33 5.45
CA TYR A 243 -20.48 -2.55 4.98
C TYR A 243 -20.64 -3.34 3.67
N PHE A 244 -19.55 -3.79 3.05
CA PHE A 244 -19.60 -4.57 1.80
C PHE A 244 -18.77 -5.85 1.85
N TYR A 245 -17.51 -5.79 2.31
CA TYR A 245 -16.56 -6.91 2.35
C TYR A 245 -15.62 -6.80 3.55
#